data_AF-A0A151HGH1-F1
#
_entry.id   AF-A0A151HGH1-F1
#
_cell.length_a   1.000
_cell.length_b   1.000
_cell.length_c   1.000
_cell.angle_alpha   90.00
_cell.angle_beta   90.00
_cell.angle_gamma   90.00
#
_symmetry.space_group_name_H-M   'P 1'
#
loop_
_entity.id
_entity.type
_entity.pdbx_description
1 polymer ?
#
loop_
_entity_poly.entity_id
_entity_poly.type
_entity_poly.pdbx_seq_one_letter_code
_entity_poly.pdbx_strand_id
1 'polypeptide(L)'
;MFTDAFVPNPGLFRFSARLLALPDPNCVCVSTFSAGAYCPGGNAAKALKCPIGMYGVEPGGQEPADCLYCPAGHFCKVTPPTDPTFPTTAEPCPPDSFSINTGIAGNSSRIFASEWTREAGVQTVFTTNGGGLCRTETADFSLFTNVRKADGRGLPSDALASIIEGDNLFWIVTAEGQGVVSVDNLFSFNPITLPRETTLLGYGNHRLWAGSSSSAGLWVSKDRGWSFSQVAPAISSATVFASDPVSGYLCVGDSSTVFCSGDNFEAISATSALAGVRALLVLPGGDMVVAATAAHVFQSRDGGRRFTRVTSLRGAAVRLLSRGANDVFVASTQGVSKSTDRGASFAGWARNLPPESLPISDFHVQADAFLLRHSSGFLRSSTGDNWQPVALPTDSPCGQFPVTHSVVADFRLPAAVPETSGQCIRGSLSKAKAALVSKPGEMILNGVVVPCREGFFCPETCDETNQVVLPCPAGTWCESGVDRQPSLGSHPCPRGHYCPEATDAPVKCPAGTYNHELHQATADACRPAPAGYSIDTKGAAEPLQLCPAGNFCPEGTSDGGTVCPPGTSR
;
A
#
# COMPACT_ATOMS: atom_id res chain seq x y z
N MET A 1 47.97 -63.89 34.85
CA MET A 1 49.02 -64.32 33.90
C MET A 1 48.59 -63.88 32.52
N PHE A 2 49.41 -63.03 31.91
CA PHE A 2 49.40 -62.81 30.46
C PHE A 2 49.65 -64.14 29.75
N THR A 3 49.01 -64.35 28.60
CA THR A 3 49.70 -64.78 27.36
C THR A 3 48.84 -64.47 26.15
N ASP A 4 49.51 -63.86 25.18
CA ASP A 4 49.04 -63.29 23.93
C ASP A 4 48.78 -64.31 22.80
N ALA A 5 48.14 -63.75 21.76
CA ALA A 5 48.39 -63.93 20.33
C ALA A 5 47.68 -65.05 19.55
N PHE A 6 46.72 -64.63 18.73
CA PHE A 6 46.66 -65.00 17.30
C PHE A 6 46.21 -63.78 16.48
N VAL A 7 46.97 -63.47 15.42
CA VAL A 7 46.74 -62.37 14.46
C VAL A 7 45.84 -62.85 13.31
N PRO A 8 44.99 -61.99 12.75
CA PRO A 8 44.88 -61.95 11.29
C PRO A 8 44.80 -60.53 10.67
N ASN A 9 45.62 -60.36 9.63
CA ASN A 9 45.53 -59.51 8.42
C ASN A 9 44.51 -58.34 8.34
N PRO A 10 44.94 -57.07 8.08
CA PRO A 10 44.02 -55.95 7.86
C PRO A 10 43.70 -55.75 6.37
N GLY A 11 42.44 -55.98 6.01
CA GLY A 11 41.90 -55.71 4.68
C GLY A 11 40.50 -55.10 4.75
N LEU A 12 40.44 -53.77 4.61
CA LEU A 12 39.35 -52.96 4.03
C LEU A 12 37.91 -53.13 4.55
N PHE A 13 37.58 -52.37 5.60
CA PHE A 13 36.25 -51.76 5.76
C PHE A 13 36.43 -50.30 6.22
N ARG A 14 36.24 -49.33 5.31
CA ARG A 14 36.11 -47.90 5.66
C ARG A 14 34.65 -47.59 5.96
N PHE A 15 34.28 -47.59 7.24
CA PHE A 15 33.15 -46.79 7.72
C PHE A 15 33.64 -45.35 7.89
N SER A 16 33.10 -44.42 7.10
CA SER A 16 33.35 -42.99 7.31
C SER A 16 32.38 -42.49 8.38
N ALA A 17 32.85 -42.50 9.63
CA ALA A 17 32.22 -41.76 10.70
C ALA A 17 32.29 -40.27 10.35
N ARG A 18 31.15 -39.64 10.08
CA ARG A 18 31.05 -38.17 10.03
C ARG A 18 31.29 -37.69 11.46
N LEU A 19 32.53 -37.27 11.74
CA LEU A 19 32.83 -36.45 12.91
C LEU A 19 31.85 -35.29 12.92
N LEU A 20 31.13 -35.14 14.03
CA LEU A 20 30.65 -33.83 14.48
C LEU A 20 31.89 -32.94 14.57
N ALA A 21 32.08 -32.09 13.58
CA ALA A 21 33.04 -31.01 13.68
C ALA A 21 32.59 -30.13 14.84
N LEU A 22 33.35 -30.16 15.94
CA LEU A 22 33.35 -29.06 16.89
C LEU A 22 33.56 -27.76 16.10
N PRO A 23 32.87 -26.66 16.44
CA PRO A 23 33.17 -25.38 15.82
C PRO A 23 34.65 -25.08 16.05
N ASP A 24 35.38 -24.87 14.97
CA ASP A 24 36.79 -24.53 14.99
C ASP A 24 36.97 -23.27 15.85
N PRO A 25 37.70 -23.32 16.98
CA PRO A 25 37.84 -22.17 17.89
C PRO A 25 38.69 -21.05 17.28
N ASN A 26 39.16 -21.19 16.04
CA ASN A 26 39.84 -20.15 15.27
C ASN A 26 39.00 -19.53 14.14
N CYS A 27 37.69 -19.78 14.05
CA CYS A 27 36.80 -19.01 13.18
C CYS A 27 36.42 -17.64 13.79
N VAL A 28 37.44 -16.85 14.11
CA VAL A 28 37.31 -15.40 14.26
C VAL A 28 37.47 -14.81 12.86
N CYS A 29 36.67 -13.80 12.50
CA CYS A 29 36.93 -12.96 11.32
C CYS A 29 38.27 -12.23 11.48
N VAL A 30 39.40 -12.93 11.29
CA VAL A 30 40.75 -12.36 11.36
C VAL A 30 41.19 -11.98 9.96
N SER A 31 40.56 -10.93 9.44
CA SER A 31 41.19 -9.89 8.62
C SER A 31 40.09 -8.88 8.30
N THR A 32 40.41 -7.61 8.49
CA THR A 32 39.51 -6.47 8.25
C THR A 32 39.02 -6.47 6.80
N PHE A 33 37.75 -6.79 6.57
CA PHE A 33 37.08 -6.55 5.28
C PHE A 33 36.49 -5.14 5.28
N SER A 34 36.38 -4.52 4.11
CA SER A 34 35.75 -3.22 3.96
C SER A 34 34.27 -3.29 4.34
N ALA A 35 33.79 -2.23 5.00
CA ALA A 35 32.36 -1.95 5.17
C ALA A 35 31.60 -2.17 3.83
N GLY A 36 30.37 -2.69 3.87
CA GLY A 36 29.55 -2.93 2.67
C GLY A 36 29.47 -4.38 2.13
N ALA A 37 29.94 -5.39 2.88
CA ALA A 37 29.88 -6.81 2.50
C ALA A 37 29.59 -7.76 3.68
N TYR A 38 29.01 -8.94 3.40
CA TYR A 38 28.75 -10.03 4.35
C TYR A 38 29.38 -11.36 3.90
N CYS A 39 29.67 -12.28 4.81
CA CYS A 39 30.39 -13.53 4.55
C CYS A 39 29.60 -14.77 5.01
N PRO A 40 28.84 -15.45 4.11
CA PRO A 40 28.19 -16.70 4.45
C PRO A 40 29.23 -17.76 4.83
N GLY A 41 29.22 -18.18 6.10
CA GLY A 41 30.14 -19.21 6.62
C GLY A 41 31.56 -18.73 6.93
N GLY A 42 31.80 -17.41 7.10
CA GLY A 42 33.03 -16.87 7.70
C GLY A 42 34.28 -16.87 6.81
N ASN A 43 34.14 -17.12 5.50
CA ASN A 43 35.27 -17.10 4.56
C ASN A 43 35.41 -15.74 3.86
N ALA A 44 36.44 -15.00 4.24
CA ALA A 44 36.88 -13.73 3.66
C ALA A 44 36.94 -13.71 2.12
N ALA A 45 37.37 -14.81 1.51
CA ALA A 45 37.53 -14.92 0.06
C ALA A 45 36.19 -15.07 -0.69
N LYS A 46 35.06 -15.17 0.05
CA LYS A 46 33.70 -15.29 -0.49
C LYS A 46 32.77 -14.16 -0.02
N ALA A 47 33.32 -13.02 0.38
CA ALA A 47 32.53 -11.87 0.78
C ALA A 47 31.55 -11.46 -0.33
N LEU A 48 30.26 -11.42 0.00
CA LEU A 48 29.17 -10.99 -0.87
C LEU A 48 28.79 -9.55 -0.52
N LYS A 49 28.50 -8.72 -1.53
CA LYS A 49 28.08 -7.32 -1.32
C LYS A 49 26.73 -7.25 -0.62
N CYS A 50 26.49 -6.20 0.17
CA CYS A 50 25.16 -5.96 0.72
C CYS A 50 24.09 -5.85 -0.38
N PRO A 51 22.87 -6.41 -0.16
CA PRO A 51 21.79 -6.39 -1.16
C PRO A 51 21.39 -4.97 -1.60
N ILE A 52 20.72 -4.85 -2.76
CA ILE A 52 20.17 -3.56 -3.22
C ILE A 52 19.30 -2.93 -2.12
N GLY A 53 19.56 -1.64 -1.85
CA GLY A 53 18.82 -0.88 -0.84
C GLY A 53 19.35 -1.09 0.59
N MET A 54 20.50 -1.77 0.73
CA MET A 54 21.22 -1.95 1.98
C MET A 54 22.69 -1.52 1.86
N TYR A 55 23.30 -1.15 2.97
CA TYR A 55 24.72 -0.82 3.15
C TYR A 55 25.25 -1.50 4.41
N GLY A 56 26.56 -1.75 4.46
CA GLY A 56 27.22 -2.22 5.67
C GLY A 56 28.11 -1.11 6.20
N VAL A 57 27.91 -0.71 7.45
CA VAL A 57 28.76 0.30 8.12
C VAL A 57 29.88 -0.33 8.92
N GLU A 58 29.62 -1.52 9.48
CA GLU A 58 30.58 -2.24 10.30
C GLU A 58 31.17 -3.44 9.53
N PRO A 59 32.49 -3.67 9.60
CA PRO A 59 33.09 -4.91 9.12
C PRO A 59 32.53 -6.14 9.85
N GLY A 60 32.35 -7.26 9.14
CA GLY A 60 32.11 -8.56 9.77
C GLY A 60 30.69 -9.13 9.69
N GLY A 61 29.83 -8.61 8.82
CA GLY A 61 28.54 -9.25 8.53
C GLY A 61 28.70 -10.71 8.09
N GLN A 62 27.87 -11.61 8.60
CA GLN A 62 27.88 -13.05 8.34
C GLN A 62 26.73 -13.48 7.42
N GLU A 63 25.64 -12.72 7.40
CA GLU A 63 24.46 -12.97 6.58
C GLU A 63 23.87 -11.68 5.99
N PRO A 64 23.02 -11.76 4.95
CA PRO A 64 22.43 -10.57 4.32
C PRO A 64 21.65 -9.68 5.31
N ALA A 65 21.15 -10.25 6.41
CA ALA A 65 20.43 -9.53 7.46
C ALA A 65 21.33 -8.60 8.28
N ASP A 66 22.66 -8.79 8.25
CA ASP A 66 23.63 -7.93 8.93
C ASP A 66 23.90 -6.63 8.17
N CYS A 67 23.36 -6.49 6.95
CA CYS A 67 23.40 -5.24 6.20
C CYS A 67 22.27 -4.31 6.68
N LEU A 68 22.61 -3.05 6.94
CA LEU A 68 21.62 -2.04 7.29
C LEU A 68 20.89 -1.57 6.04
N TYR A 69 19.58 -1.37 6.13
CA TYR A 69 18.85 -0.70 5.07
C TYR A 69 19.28 0.76 4.92
N CYS A 70 19.30 1.29 3.69
CA CYS A 70 19.60 2.70 3.49
C CYS A 70 18.60 3.58 4.27
N PRO A 71 19.07 4.59 5.01
CA PRO A 71 18.20 5.52 5.73
C PRO A 71 17.29 6.30 4.78
N ALA A 72 16.16 6.78 5.30
CA ALA A 72 15.29 7.71 4.58
C ALA A 72 16.07 8.95 4.07
N GLY A 73 15.71 9.45 2.88
CA GLY A 73 16.36 10.63 2.27
C GLY A 73 17.78 10.40 1.74
N HIS A 74 18.30 9.16 1.83
CA HIS A 74 19.63 8.80 1.35
C HIS A 74 19.55 7.70 0.28
N PHE A 75 20.54 7.64 -0.61
CA PHE A 75 20.79 6.50 -1.48
C PHE A 75 22.04 5.75 -1.07
N CYS A 76 21.99 4.43 -1.19
CA CYS A 76 23.19 3.63 -1.30
C CYS A 76 23.49 3.44 -2.78
N LYS A 77 24.67 3.88 -3.24
CA LYS A 77 25.09 3.75 -4.63
C LYS A 77 25.03 2.26 -5.03
N VAL A 78 24.12 1.93 -5.94
CA VAL A 78 24.03 0.60 -6.54
C VAL A 78 25.31 0.39 -7.32
N THR A 79 26.21 -0.40 -6.77
CA THR A 79 27.43 -0.81 -7.46
C THR A 79 27.12 -2.11 -8.17
N PRO A 80 27.21 -2.16 -9.52
CA PRO A 80 27.12 -3.41 -10.25
C PRO A 80 28.04 -4.46 -9.61
N PRO A 81 27.72 -5.77 -9.71
CA PRO A 81 28.58 -6.83 -9.18
C PRO A 81 30.03 -6.72 -9.67
N THR A 82 30.22 -6.18 -10.87
CA THR A 82 31.49 -5.97 -11.57
C THR A 82 32.29 -4.75 -11.13
N ASP A 83 31.73 -3.86 -10.31
CA ASP A 83 32.41 -2.64 -9.82
C ASP A 83 33.28 -2.96 -8.57
N PRO A 84 34.56 -2.54 -8.51
CA PRO A 84 35.47 -2.84 -7.40
C PRO A 84 35.17 -2.08 -6.09
N THR A 85 34.22 -1.14 -6.07
CA THR A 85 33.91 -0.31 -4.89
C THR A 85 32.78 -0.91 -4.03
N PHE A 86 32.94 -0.86 -2.70
CA PHE A 86 31.94 -1.32 -1.73
C PHE A 86 31.05 -0.15 -1.30
N PRO A 87 29.72 -0.31 -1.24
CA PRO A 87 28.83 0.76 -0.76
C PRO A 87 29.00 0.91 0.77
N THR A 88 29.80 1.90 1.18
CA THR A 88 30.16 2.14 2.60
C THR A 88 29.41 3.31 3.24
N THR A 89 28.68 4.10 2.45
CA THR A 89 27.99 5.32 2.90
C THR A 89 26.63 5.45 2.24
N ALA A 90 25.63 5.86 3.01
CA ALA A 90 24.39 6.39 2.48
C ALA A 90 24.61 7.88 2.16
N GLU A 91 24.50 8.27 0.90
CA GLU A 91 24.65 9.67 0.48
C GLU A 91 23.27 10.36 0.46
N PRO A 92 23.16 11.64 0.87
CA PRO A 92 21.90 12.38 0.77
C PRO A 92 21.43 12.44 -0.69
N CYS A 93 20.14 12.29 -0.93
CA CYS A 93 19.60 12.49 -2.28
C CYS A 93 19.92 13.91 -2.78
N PRO A 94 20.41 14.09 -4.03
CA PRO A 94 20.57 15.41 -4.65
C PRO A 94 19.28 16.25 -4.58
N PRO A 95 19.38 17.60 -4.61
CA PRO A 95 18.21 18.46 -4.83
C PRO A 95 17.42 17.98 -6.06
N ASP A 96 16.08 18.01 -5.99
CA ASP A 96 15.15 17.51 -7.02
C ASP A 96 15.21 15.98 -7.27
N SER A 97 15.60 15.20 -6.26
CA SER A 97 15.50 13.73 -6.28
C SER A 97 14.92 13.18 -4.97
N PHE A 98 14.29 12.01 -5.03
CA PHE A 98 13.63 11.37 -3.89
C PHE A 98 14.02 9.89 -3.76
N SER A 99 13.99 9.37 -2.54
CA SER A 99 14.31 7.98 -2.22
C SER A 99 13.16 7.03 -2.58
N ILE A 100 13.38 6.08 -3.48
CA ILE A 100 12.34 5.22 -4.06
C ILE A 100 11.67 4.30 -3.04
N ASN A 101 12.39 3.79 -2.05
CA ASN A 101 11.79 2.82 -1.12
C ASN A 101 11.16 3.45 0.13
N THR A 102 11.39 4.75 0.41
CA THR A 102 10.70 5.47 1.48
C THR A 102 9.74 6.56 1.00
N GLY A 103 9.87 7.03 -0.24
CA GLY A 103 9.17 8.23 -0.69
C GLY A 103 9.59 9.47 0.10
N ILE A 104 10.87 9.65 0.45
CA ILE A 104 11.30 10.86 1.20
C ILE A 104 12.31 11.65 0.35
N ALA A 105 12.00 12.93 0.10
CA ALA A 105 12.90 13.86 -0.59
C ALA A 105 14.04 14.31 0.33
N GLY A 106 15.19 14.68 -0.24
CA GLY A 106 16.42 15.03 0.49
C GLY A 106 16.34 16.23 1.46
N ASN A 107 15.17 16.86 1.62
CA ASN A 107 14.89 17.96 2.54
C ASN A 107 14.05 17.55 3.77
N SER A 108 13.91 16.24 4.05
CA SER A 108 13.12 15.71 5.18
C SER A 108 11.59 15.83 5.04
N SER A 109 11.07 16.07 3.83
CA SER A 109 9.62 16.01 3.55
C SER A 109 9.18 14.58 3.27
N ARG A 110 8.17 14.08 4.02
CA ARG A 110 7.52 12.78 3.80
C ARG A 110 6.64 12.84 2.54
N ILE A 111 7.00 12.11 1.49
CA ILE A 111 6.11 11.85 0.34
C ILE A 111 5.46 10.49 0.61
N PHE A 112 4.25 10.52 1.17
CA PHE A 112 3.42 9.33 1.20
C PHE A 112 3.12 8.89 -0.25
N ALA A 113 2.93 7.60 -0.49
CA ALA A 113 2.48 7.13 -1.80
C ALA A 113 1.11 7.71 -2.23
N SER A 114 0.40 8.39 -1.33
CA SER A 114 -0.75 9.25 -1.63
C SER A 114 -0.41 10.58 -2.33
N GLU A 115 0.87 10.92 -2.51
CA GLU A 115 1.35 12.16 -3.14
C GLU A 115 1.98 11.96 -4.53
N TRP A 116 1.92 10.74 -5.06
CA TRP A 116 1.92 10.55 -6.50
C TRP A 116 0.64 11.24 -6.99
N THR A 117 0.74 12.38 -7.66
CA THR A 117 -0.45 13.07 -8.18
C THR A 117 -1.08 12.26 -9.31
N ARG A 118 -1.86 11.25 -8.90
CA ARG A 118 -2.89 10.43 -9.56
C ARG A 118 -2.94 9.15 -8.74
N GLU A 119 -4.11 8.86 -8.16
CA GLU A 119 -4.53 7.55 -7.64
C GLU A 119 -3.47 6.46 -7.83
N ALA A 120 -2.57 6.30 -6.84
CA ALA A 120 -1.57 5.23 -6.83
C ALA A 120 -2.30 3.90 -6.57
N GLY A 121 -3.05 3.48 -7.57
CA GLY A 121 -3.69 2.19 -7.66
C GLY A 121 -2.75 1.19 -8.31
N VAL A 122 -3.00 -0.07 -7.98
CA VAL A 122 -2.65 -1.27 -8.74
C VAL A 122 -2.42 -0.97 -10.22
N GLN A 123 -1.23 -1.27 -10.76
CA GLN A 123 -0.95 -1.08 -12.19
C GLN A 123 -1.16 -2.40 -12.92
N THR A 124 -1.98 -2.39 -13.96
CA THR A 124 -1.93 -3.49 -14.93
C THR A 124 -0.77 -3.24 -15.87
N VAL A 125 0.13 -4.20 -15.95
CA VAL A 125 1.28 -4.19 -16.84
C VAL A 125 1.08 -5.29 -17.88
N PHE A 126 1.24 -4.96 -19.15
CA PHE A 126 1.14 -5.94 -20.22
C PHE A 126 2.21 -5.76 -21.29
N THR A 127 2.49 -6.85 -22.01
CA THR A 127 3.39 -6.83 -23.16
C THR A 127 2.68 -7.18 -24.45
N THR A 128 3.02 -6.48 -25.53
CA THR A 128 2.48 -6.74 -26.87
C THR A 128 3.47 -7.51 -27.73
N ASN A 129 2.98 -8.21 -28.75
CA ASN A 129 3.83 -8.84 -29.78
C ASN A 129 4.79 -7.86 -30.48
N GLY A 130 4.53 -6.56 -30.39
CA GLY A 130 5.37 -5.48 -30.94
C GLY A 130 6.48 -5.01 -30.02
N GLY A 131 6.69 -5.65 -28.86
CA GLY A 131 7.73 -5.27 -27.90
C GLY A 131 7.42 -4.06 -27.04
N GLY A 132 6.14 -3.71 -26.91
CA GLY A 132 5.69 -2.68 -25.98
C GLY A 132 5.50 -3.25 -24.58
N LEU A 133 6.14 -2.65 -23.58
CA LEU A 133 5.72 -2.78 -22.17
C LEU A 133 4.79 -1.61 -21.85
N CYS A 134 3.57 -1.92 -21.43
CA CYS A 134 2.53 -0.93 -21.23
C CYS A 134 2.01 -1.04 -19.80
N ARG A 135 1.70 0.10 -19.20
CA ARG A 135 1.14 0.15 -17.84
C ARG A 135 -0.08 1.07 -17.78
N THR A 136 -0.95 0.83 -16.81
CA THR A 136 -2.09 1.71 -16.51
C THR A 136 -1.61 2.94 -15.73
N GLU A 137 -2.18 4.11 -16.04
CA GLU A 137 -1.96 5.37 -15.29
C GLU A 137 -3.16 5.78 -14.43
N THR A 138 -4.22 4.96 -14.43
CA THR A 138 -5.52 5.26 -13.82
C THR A 138 -6.11 3.99 -13.21
N ALA A 139 -6.78 4.10 -12.06
CA ALA A 139 -7.37 2.96 -11.37
C ALA A 139 -8.60 2.38 -12.09
N ASP A 140 -9.21 3.15 -13.00
CA ASP A 140 -10.38 2.76 -13.79
C ASP A 140 -10.01 2.14 -15.16
N PHE A 141 -8.72 1.88 -15.38
CA PHE A 141 -8.16 1.34 -16.62
C PHE A 141 -8.45 2.18 -17.88
N SER A 142 -8.69 3.48 -17.74
CA SER A 142 -9.00 4.36 -18.87
C SER A 142 -7.77 4.78 -19.68
N LEU A 143 -6.60 4.84 -19.05
CA LEU A 143 -5.36 5.33 -19.68
C LEU A 143 -4.20 4.35 -19.50
N PHE A 144 -3.51 4.08 -20.61
CA PHE A 144 -2.28 3.30 -20.66
C PHE A 144 -1.13 4.11 -21.26
N THR A 145 0.08 3.89 -20.76
CA THR A 145 1.32 4.48 -21.25
C THR A 145 2.31 3.41 -21.66
N ASN A 146 3.12 3.73 -22.67
CA ASN A 146 4.28 2.92 -23.00
C ASN A 146 5.41 3.24 -22.03
N VAL A 147 5.94 2.21 -21.41
CA VAL A 147 7.06 2.31 -20.49
C VAL A 147 8.39 2.32 -21.23
N ARG A 148 8.44 1.75 -22.45
CA ARG A 148 9.66 1.72 -23.26
C ARG A 148 9.95 3.10 -23.86
N LYS A 149 10.98 3.78 -23.35
CA LYS A 149 11.57 4.96 -24.00
C LYS A 149 12.44 4.53 -25.18
N ALA A 150 12.53 5.40 -26.19
CA ALA A 150 13.29 5.21 -27.42
C ALA A 150 14.83 5.13 -27.24
N ASP A 151 15.33 5.15 -26.01
CA ASP A 151 16.75 5.19 -25.63
C ASP A 151 17.39 3.81 -25.39
N GLY A 152 16.63 2.72 -25.62
CA GLY A 152 17.15 1.35 -25.55
C GLY A 152 17.28 0.76 -24.13
N ARG A 153 16.81 1.45 -23.09
CA ARG A 153 16.81 0.94 -21.69
C ARG A 153 15.58 0.08 -21.34
N GLY A 154 15.01 -0.59 -22.34
CA GLY A 154 13.79 -1.40 -22.20
C GLY A 154 14.05 -2.81 -21.65
N LEU A 155 12.96 -3.55 -21.46
CA LEU A 155 13.00 -4.99 -21.19
C LEU A 155 13.89 -5.71 -22.21
N PRO A 156 14.71 -6.68 -21.78
CA PRO A 156 15.63 -7.40 -22.67
C PRO A 156 14.90 -8.29 -23.70
N SER A 157 13.63 -8.61 -23.47
CA SER A 157 12.79 -9.38 -24.39
C SER A 157 11.38 -8.80 -24.45
N ASP A 158 10.77 -8.95 -25.62
CA ASP A 158 9.40 -8.57 -25.91
C ASP A 158 8.39 -9.67 -25.48
N ALA A 159 8.89 -10.85 -25.09
CA ALA A 159 8.10 -11.98 -24.62
C ALA A 159 8.38 -12.25 -23.13
N LEU A 160 7.34 -12.20 -22.30
CA LEU A 160 7.43 -12.53 -20.88
C LEU A 160 6.97 -13.96 -20.62
N ALA A 161 7.57 -14.65 -19.67
CA ALA A 161 7.04 -15.89 -19.09
C ALA A 161 6.25 -15.61 -17.82
N SER A 162 6.77 -14.73 -16.96
CA SER A 162 6.15 -14.36 -15.70
C SER A 162 6.57 -12.95 -15.30
N ILE A 163 5.68 -12.22 -14.65
CA ILE A 163 6.01 -10.96 -13.97
C ILE A 163 5.24 -10.94 -12.65
N ILE A 164 5.86 -10.46 -11.60
CA ILE A 164 5.27 -10.34 -10.27
C ILE A 164 5.73 -9.03 -9.62
N GLU A 165 4.88 -8.46 -8.78
CA GLU A 165 5.20 -7.29 -7.98
C GLU A 165 5.18 -7.66 -6.50
N GLY A 166 6.01 -6.95 -5.72
CA GLY A 166 6.04 -7.03 -4.27
C GLY A 166 7.13 -6.13 -3.68
N ASP A 167 6.89 -5.58 -2.49
CA ASP A 167 7.74 -4.54 -1.87
C ASP A 167 8.11 -3.38 -2.83
N ASN A 168 7.18 -2.98 -3.70
CA ASN A 168 7.39 -1.96 -4.74
C ASN A 168 8.45 -2.31 -5.80
N LEU A 169 8.78 -3.59 -5.96
CA LEU A 169 9.69 -4.10 -6.97
C LEU A 169 8.93 -4.92 -8.01
N PHE A 170 9.41 -4.89 -9.25
CA PHE A 170 8.91 -5.75 -10.31
C PHE A 170 9.96 -6.78 -10.67
N TRP A 171 9.64 -8.06 -10.51
CA TRP A 171 10.47 -9.16 -11.01
C TRP A 171 9.84 -9.74 -12.25
N ILE A 172 10.67 -9.98 -13.26
CA ILE A 172 10.24 -10.40 -14.57
C ILE A 172 11.12 -11.55 -15.03
N VAL A 173 10.48 -12.55 -15.61
CA VAL A 173 11.11 -13.64 -16.35
C VAL A 173 10.69 -13.53 -17.79
N THR A 174 11.64 -13.50 -18.72
CA THR A 174 11.35 -13.52 -20.15
C THR A 174 11.02 -14.93 -20.62
N ALA A 175 10.42 -15.09 -21.79
CA ALA A 175 10.15 -16.39 -22.40
C ALA A 175 11.44 -17.20 -22.66
N GLU A 176 12.57 -16.52 -22.82
CA GLU A 176 13.91 -17.09 -22.99
C GLU A 176 14.56 -17.47 -21.64
N GLY A 177 13.86 -17.27 -20.52
CA GLY A 177 14.33 -17.61 -19.17
C GLY A 177 15.25 -16.57 -18.53
N GLN A 178 15.36 -15.37 -19.09
CA GLN A 178 16.15 -14.29 -18.49
C GLN A 178 15.38 -13.64 -17.33
N GLY A 179 16.06 -13.46 -16.19
CA GLY A 179 15.49 -12.74 -15.05
C GLY A 179 15.93 -11.29 -15.02
N VAL A 180 14.98 -10.38 -14.78
CA VAL A 180 15.27 -8.98 -14.46
C VAL A 180 14.44 -8.49 -13.29
N VAL A 181 14.97 -7.52 -12.56
CA VAL A 181 14.26 -6.75 -11.54
C VAL A 181 14.25 -5.27 -11.91
N SER A 182 13.09 -4.63 -11.77
CA SER A 182 12.96 -3.18 -11.82
C SER A 182 12.66 -2.64 -10.42
N VAL A 183 13.41 -1.60 -10.06
CA VAL A 183 13.38 -0.93 -8.75
C VAL A 183 12.77 0.47 -8.84
N ASP A 184 12.38 0.91 -10.03
CA ASP A 184 12.02 2.28 -10.36
C ASP A 184 10.73 2.31 -11.19
N ASN A 185 9.80 1.42 -10.86
CA ASN A 185 8.48 1.31 -11.50
C ASN A 185 8.57 1.10 -13.02
N LEU A 186 9.35 0.08 -13.41
CA LEU A 186 9.59 -0.40 -14.78
C LEU A 186 10.39 0.56 -15.67
N PHE A 187 11.07 1.54 -15.09
CA PHE A 187 11.87 2.50 -15.85
C PHE A 187 13.25 1.96 -16.25
N SER A 188 13.86 1.13 -15.40
CA SER A 188 15.11 0.41 -15.67
C SER A 188 15.03 -1.04 -15.19
N PHE A 189 15.85 -1.89 -15.82
CA PHE A 189 15.87 -3.33 -15.60
C PHE A 189 17.28 -3.79 -15.26
N ASN A 190 17.44 -4.42 -14.11
CA ASN A 190 18.68 -5.00 -13.65
C ASN A 190 18.61 -6.53 -13.79
N PRO A 191 19.60 -7.17 -14.42
CA PRO A 191 19.60 -8.63 -14.56
C PRO A 191 19.74 -9.31 -13.19
N ILE A 192 18.99 -10.38 -12.98
CA ILE A 192 19.11 -11.27 -11.82
C ILE A 192 19.37 -12.70 -12.28
N THR A 193 20.01 -13.49 -11.42
CA THR A 193 20.27 -14.91 -11.70
C THR A 193 19.13 -15.74 -11.14
N LEU A 194 18.27 -16.23 -12.03
CA LEU A 194 17.18 -17.11 -11.64
C LEU A 194 17.64 -18.57 -11.48
N PRO A 195 16.95 -19.36 -10.64
CA PRO A 195 17.07 -20.82 -10.66
C PRO A 195 16.78 -21.39 -12.05
N ARG A 196 17.36 -22.57 -12.34
CA ARG A 196 17.27 -23.23 -13.65
C ARG A 196 15.82 -23.29 -14.16
N GLU A 197 15.62 -22.86 -15.41
CA GLU A 197 14.33 -22.95 -16.12
C GLU A 197 13.14 -22.35 -15.36
N THR A 198 13.36 -21.27 -14.60
CA THR A 198 12.26 -20.57 -13.93
C THR A 198 11.24 -20.11 -14.96
N THR A 199 9.97 -20.47 -14.77
CA THR A 199 8.85 -20.02 -15.62
C THR A 199 7.71 -19.40 -14.82
N LEU A 200 7.74 -19.53 -13.50
CA LEU A 200 6.74 -19.02 -12.58
C LEU A 200 7.43 -18.22 -11.48
N LEU A 201 6.95 -16.99 -11.27
CA LEU A 201 7.28 -16.21 -10.08
C LEU A 201 6.06 -16.11 -9.17
N GLY A 202 6.32 -16.08 -7.87
CA GLY A 202 5.36 -15.80 -6.83
C GLY A 202 5.94 -14.80 -5.84
N TYR A 203 5.08 -14.02 -5.20
CA TYR A 203 5.49 -13.13 -4.14
C TYR A 203 4.54 -13.29 -2.95
N GLY A 204 5.11 -13.42 -1.76
CA GLY A 204 4.36 -13.60 -0.52
C GLY A 204 5.32 -13.69 0.66
N ASN A 205 4.89 -13.20 1.82
CA ASN A 205 5.70 -13.12 3.05
C ASN A 205 7.00 -12.34 2.90
N HIS A 206 6.98 -11.25 2.12
CA HIS A 206 8.17 -10.46 1.82
C HIS A 206 9.31 -11.29 1.19
N ARG A 207 8.95 -12.36 0.47
CA ARG A 207 9.89 -13.25 -0.21
C ARG A 207 9.48 -13.42 -1.67
N LEU A 208 10.50 -13.47 -2.52
CA LEU A 208 10.33 -13.83 -3.92
C LEU A 208 10.44 -15.35 -4.05
N TRP A 209 9.48 -15.94 -4.74
CA TRP A 209 9.41 -17.37 -5.01
C TRP A 209 9.61 -17.60 -6.50
N ALA A 210 10.38 -18.62 -6.83
CA ALA A 210 10.63 -19.03 -8.19
C ALA A 210 10.30 -20.53 -8.33
N GLY A 211 9.65 -20.88 -9.43
CA GLY A 211 9.29 -22.25 -9.77
C GLY A 211 9.35 -22.46 -11.28
N SER A 212 9.25 -23.71 -11.70
CA SER A 212 9.36 -24.11 -13.09
C SER A 212 8.26 -25.09 -13.45
N SER A 213 7.67 -24.92 -14.63
CA SER A 213 6.72 -25.87 -15.19
C SER A 213 7.40 -27.11 -15.81
N SER A 214 8.72 -27.06 -16.04
CA SER A 214 9.51 -28.14 -16.65
C SER A 214 10.51 -28.80 -15.70
N SER A 215 10.81 -28.20 -14.55
CA SER A 215 11.79 -28.72 -13.60
C SER A 215 11.28 -28.78 -12.16
N ALA A 216 11.78 -29.76 -11.42
CA ALA A 216 11.39 -30.01 -10.04
C ALA A 216 12.04 -29.03 -9.07
N GLY A 217 11.25 -28.54 -8.13
CA GLY A 217 11.68 -27.64 -7.07
C GLY A 217 10.84 -26.37 -6.98
N LEU A 218 10.79 -25.86 -5.75
CA LEU A 218 10.46 -24.48 -5.47
C LEU A 218 11.66 -23.82 -4.81
N TRP A 219 11.98 -22.62 -5.26
CA TRP A 219 13.07 -21.81 -4.76
C TRP A 219 12.53 -20.54 -4.13
N VAL A 220 13.22 -20.08 -3.09
CA VAL A 220 12.90 -18.84 -2.40
C VAL A 220 14.12 -17.94 -2.37
N SER A 221 13.89 -16.66 -2.59
CA SER A 221 14.86 -15.59 -2.38
C SER A 221 14.41 -14.74 -1.20
N LYS A 222 15.31 -14.61 -0.22
CA LYS A 222 15.16 -13.75 0.95
C LYS A 222 15.77 -12.35 0.74
N ASP A 223 16.45 -12.16 -0.38
CA ASP A 223 17.24 -10.99 -0.74
C ASP A 223 16.76 -10.35 -2.05
N ARG A 224 15.45 -10.37 -2.28
CA ARG A 224 14.79 -9.65 -3.40
C ARG A 224 15.26 -10.08 -4.80
N GLY A 225 15.54 -11.38 -4.97
CA GLY A 225 15.89 -12.02 -6.23
C GLY A 225 17.39 -12.13 -6.51
N TRP A 226 18.25 -11.80 -5.55
CA TRP A 226 19.71 -11.88 -5.75
C TRP A 226 20.27 -13.29 -5.61
N SER A 227 19.78 -14.04 -4.63
CA SER A 227 20.13 -15.43 -4.43
C SER A 227 18.88 -16.24 -4.14
N PHE A 228 18.93 -17.51 -4.53
CA PHE A 228 17.83 -18.44 -4.37
C PHE A 228 18.30 -19.71 -3.69
N SER A 229 17.52 -20.15 -2.70
CA SER A 229 17.68 -21.44 -2.03
C SER A 229 16.49 -22.34 -2.36
N GLN A 230 16.73 -23.60 -2.72
CA GLN A 230 15.68 -24.59 -2.93
C GLN A 230 15.07 -25.00 -1.58
N VAL A 231 13.75 -25.01 -1.46
CA VAL A 231 13.04 -25.34 -0.21
C VAL A 231 12.05 -26.50 -0.36
N ALA A 232 11.42 -26.66 -1.52
CA ALA A 232 10.47 -27.75 -1.74
C ALA A 232 10.86 -28.60 -2.97
N PRO A 233 11.82 -29.54 -2.85
CA PRO A 233 12.25 -30.39 -3.96
C PRO A 233 11.19 -31.39 -4.42
N ALA A 234 10.17 -31.64 -3.58
CA ALA A 234 9.08 -32.57 -3.91
C ALA A 234 8.08 -32.01 -4.92
N ILE A 235 8.06 -30.69 -5.15
CA ILE A 235 7.18 -30.06 -6.14
C ILE A 235 7.74 -30.36 -7.53
N SER A 236 6.99 -31.15 -8.30
CA SER A 236 7.46 -31.71 -9.57
C SER A 236 7.51 -30.69 -10.72
N SER A 237 6.51 -29.80 -10.76
CA SER A 237 6.36 -28.78 -11.80
C SER A 237 5.46 -27.65 -11.28
N ALA A 238 6.02 -26.57 -10.76
CA ALA A 238 5.23 -25.45 -10.26
C ALA A 238 4.56 -24.69 -11.42
N THR A 239 3.23 -24.73 -11.49
CA THR A 239 2.45 -24.14 -12.60
C THR A 239 1.63 -22.92 -12.20
N VAL A 240 1.30 -22.79 -10.92
CA VAL A 240 0.52 -21.68 -10.39
C VAL A 240 0.89 -21.41 -8.94
N PHE A 241 0.93 -20.14 -8.56
CA PHE A 241 1.27 -19.66 -7.22
C PHE A 241 0.16 -18.75 -6.71
N ALA A 242 -0.18 -18.87 -5.42
CA ALA A 242 -1.07 -17.95 -4.73
C ALA A 242 -0.59 -17.72 -3.29
N SER A 243 -0.78 -16.51 -2.80
CA SER A 243 -0.43 -16.11 -1.44
C SER A 243 -1.53 -15.23 -0.84
N ASP A 244 -1.70 -15.30 0.47
CA ASP A 244 -2.44 -14.31 1.24
C ASP A 244 -1.44 -13.38 1.94
N PRO A 245 -1.40 -12.07 1.59
CA PRO A 245 -0.47 -11.14 2.22
C PRO A 245 -0.77 -10.90 3.71
N VAL A 246 -1.98 -11.22 4.19
CA VAL A 246 -2.38 -10.98 5.58
C VAL A 246 -1.94 -12.11 6.50
N SER A 247 -2.32 -13.36 6.19
CA SER A 247 -1.94 -14.52 7.00
C SER A 247 -0.54 -15.04 6.70
N GLY A 248 -0.02 -14.68 5.53
CA GLY A 248 1.20 -15.27 5.00
C GLY A 248 1.08 -16.71 4.55
N TYR A 249 -0.14 -17.19 4.32
CA TYR A 249 -0.36 -18.53 3.82
C TYR A 249 -0.09 -18.60 2.31
N LEU A 250 0.61 -19.64 1.87
CA LEU A 250 1.07 -19.80 0.49
C LEU A 250 0.58 -21.12 -0.09
N CYS A 251 0.22 -21.14 -1.37
CA CYS A 251 -0.15 -22.34 -2.11
C CYS A 251 0.52 -22.37 -3.48
N VAL A 252 1.01 -23.54 -3.87
CA VAL A 252 1.61 -23.83 -5.18
C VAL A 252 0.92 -25.03 -5.79
N GLY A 253 0.44 -24.88 -7.01
CA GLY A 253 -0.09 -25.98 -7.82
C GLY A 253 1.03 -26.65 -8.59
N ASP A 254 0.99 -27.98 -8.65
CA ASP A 254 1.80 -28.79 -9.55
C ASP A 254 0.95 -29.55 -10.59
N SER A 255 1.58 -30.42 -11.39
CA SER A 255 0.88 -31.19 -12.43
C SER A 255 -0.23 -32.12 -11.89
N SER A 256 -0.15 -32.50 -10.61
CA SER A 256 -0.96 -33.55 -9.99
C SER A 256 -1.72 -33.11 -8.73
N THR A 257 -1.24 -32.07 -8.05
CA THR A 257 -1.69 -31.70 -6.71
C THR A 257 -1.49 -30.23 -6.41
N VAL A 258 -2.01 -29.79 -5.27
CA VAL A 258 -1.79 -28.46 -4.70
C VAL A 258 -1.06 -28.63 -3.37
N PHE A 259 0.02 -27.89 -3.18
CA PHE A 259 0.78 -27.82 -1.92
C PHE A 259 0.52 -26.48 -1.25
N CYS A 260 0.08 -26.49 0.01
CA CYS A 260 -0.11 -25.28 0.79
C CYS A 260 0.70 -25.31 2.09
N SER A 261 1.17 -24.16 2.52
CA SER A 261 2.03 -24.00 3.69
C SER A 261 1.79 -22.65 4.38
N GLY A 262 1.78 -22.68 5.71
CA GLY A 262 1.80 -21.48 6.56
C GLY A 262 3.17 -21.18 7.16
N ASP A 263 4.18 -21.99 6.87
CA ASP A 263 5.54 -21.96 7.41
C ASP A 263 6.59 -21.74 6.32
N ASN A 264 6.23 -21.07 5.21
CA ASN A 264 7.13 -20.80 4.09
C ASN A 264 7.77 -22.06 3.48
N PHE A 265 7.00 -23.15 3.39
CA PHE A 265 7.45 -24.45 2.89
C PHE A 265 8.68 -25.02 3.62
N GLU A 266 8.92 -24.63 4.87
CA GLU A 266 9.95 -25.26 5.73
C GLU A 266 9.60 -26.73 6.01
N ALA A 267 8.31 -27.05 6.16
CA ALA A 267 7.80 -28.42 6.11
C ALA A 267 6.79 -28.59 4.96
N ILE A 268 7.06 -29.52 4.04
CA ILE A 268 6.10 -29.87 2.99
C ILE A 268 5.04 -30.80 3.59
N SER A 269 3.84 -30.30 3.81
CA SER A 269 2.66 -31.16 4.00
C SER A 269 2.09 -31.51 2.63
N ALA A 270 2.04 -32.79 2.29
CA ALA A 270 1.32 -33.23 1.10
C ALA A 270 -0.17 -32.91 1.27
N THR A 271 -0.75 -32.13 0.36
CA THR A 271 -2.17 -31.77 0.36
C THR A 271 -2.86 -32.24 -0.91
N SER A 272 -4.20 -32.36 -0.81
CA SER A 272 -5.11 -33.14 -1.68
C SER A 272 -4.75 -33.22 -3.17
N ALA A 273 -4.74 -34.45 -3.70
CA ALA A 273 -4.63 -34.73 -5.13
C ALA A 273 -5.69 -33.95 -5.93
N LEU A 274 -5.22 -33.00 -6.73
CA LEU A 274 -6.04 -32.15 -7.58
C LEU A 274 -5.20 -31.76 -8.79
N ALA A 275 -5.34 -32.53 -9.86
CA ALA A 275 -4.55 -32.34 -11.08
C ALA A 275 -5.14 -31.24 -11.98
N GLY A 276 -4.28 -30.66 -12.81
CA GLY A 276 -4.70 -29.72 -13.86
C GLY A 276 -5.25 -28.40 -13.33
N VAL A 277 -4.78 -27.95 -12.16
CA VAL A 277 -5.10 -26.63 -11.62
C VAL A 277 -4.46 -25.57 -12.51
N ARG A 278 -5.28 -24.60 -12.92
CA ARG A 278 -4.88 -23.49 -13.80
C ARG A 278 -4.90 -22.15 -13.07
N ALA A 279 -5.69 -22.02 -12.03
CA ALA A 279 -5.75 -20.84 -11.18
C ALA A 279 -5.91 -21.26 -9.71
N LEU A 280 -5.24 -20.53 -8.82
CA LEU A 280 -5.33 -20.67 -7.37
C LEU A 280 -5.61 -19.32 -6.74
N LEU A 281 -6.28 -19.35 -5.59
CA LEU A 281 -6.53 -18.19 -4.76
C LEU A 281 -6.55 -18.62 -3.29
N VAL A 282 -5.74 -17.96 -2.47
CA VAL A 282 -5.79 -18.05 -1.01
C VAL A 282 -6.60 -16.86 -0.52
N LEU A 283 -7.67 -17.10 0.23
CA LEU A 283 -8.48 -16.03 0.80
C LEU A 283 -7.89 -15.53 2.13
N PRO A 284 -8.20 -14.29 2.56
CA PRO A 284 -7.72 -13.73 3.82
C PRO A 284 -8.00 -14.67 4.99
N GLY A 285 -6.94 -15.03 5.71
CA GLY A 285 -6.96 -15.97 6.84
C GLY A 285 -6.28 -17.32 6.56
N GLY A 286 -6.05 -17.67 5.29
CA GLY A 286 -5.27 -18.85 4.88
C GLY A 286 -5.97 -20.21 5.03
N ASP A 287 -7.11 -20.26 5.71
CA ASP A 287 -7.94 -21.47 5.90
C ASP A 287 -8.75 -21.85 4.65
N MET A 288 -9.09 -20.85 3.84
CA MET A 288 -9.93 -20.99 2.66
C MET A 288 -9.11 -20.85 1.38
N VAL A 289 -9.09 -21.91 0.56
CA VAL A 289 -8.36 -21.96 -0.72
C VAL A 289 -9.33 -22.31 -1.84
N VAL A 290 -9.30 -21.56 -2.94
CA VAL A 290 -10.10 -21.82 -4.14
C VAL A 290 -9.15 -22.22 -5.27
N ALA A 291 -9.48 -23.31 -5.96
CA ALA A 291 -8.73 -23.83 -7.09
C ALA A 291 -9.64 -24.01 -8.30
N ALA A 292 -9.16 -23.69 -9.49
CA ALA A 292 -9.93 -23.86 -10.72
C ALA A 292 -9.12 -24.60 -11.78
N THR A 293 -9.78 -25.53 -12.48
CA THR A 293 -9.19 -26.37 -13.53
C THR A 293 -9.77 -25.99 -14.90
N ALA A 294 -9.50 -26.80 -15.93
CA ALA A 294 -10.10 -26.61 -17.24
C ALA A 294 -11.63 -26.79 -17.28
N ALA A 295 -12.25 -27.37 -16.24
CA ALA A 295 -13.67 -27.71 -16.26
C ALA A 295 -14.42 -27.40 -14.96
N HIS A 296 -13.73 -27.24 -13.83
CA HIS A 296 -14.38 -27.19 -12.52
C HIS A 296 -13.72 -26.18 -11.57
N VAL A 297 -14.51 -25.68 -10.62
CA VAL A 297 -14.02 -24.94 -9.45
C VAL A 297 -14.11 -25.82 -8.23
N PHE A 298 -13.09 -25.77 -7.39
CA PHE A 298 -12.97 -26.48 -6.13
C PHE A 298 -12.71 -25.49 -5.00
N GLN A 299 -13.15 -25.83 -3.80
CA GLN A 299 -12.90 -25.08 -2.57
C GLN A 299 -12.35 -26.04 -1.52
N SER A 300 -11.38 -25.55 -0.75
CA SER A 300 -10.89 -26.12 0.50
C SER A 300 -11.20 -25.16 1.64
N ARG A 301 -11.56 -25.72 2.80
CA ARG A 301 -11.85 -25.00 4.05
C ARG A 301 -10.87 -25.36 5.18
N ASP A 302 -9.80 -26.04 4.82
CA ASP A 302 -8.83 -26.64 5.74
C ASP A 302 -7.38 -26.37 5.28
N GLY A 303 -7.15 -25.20 4.67
CA GLY A 303 -5.82 -24.75 4.23
C GLY A 303 -5.28 -25.55 3.05
N GLY A 304 -6.14 -25.94 2.10
CA GLY A 304 -5.76 -26.73 0.92
C GLY A 304 -5.66 -28.24 1.16
N ARG A 305 -5.90 -28.74 2.38
CA ARG A 305 -5.76 -30.17 2.70
C ARG A 305 -6.77 -31.05 1.98
N ARG A 306 -8.01 -30.59 1.79
CA ARG A 306 -9.06 -31.28 1.03
C ARG A 306 -9.81 -30.32 0.12
N PHE A 307 -9.95 -30.69 -1.15
CA PHE A 307 -10.72 -29.93 -2.13
C PHE A 307 -12.06 -30.61 -2.44
N THR A 308 -13.14 -29.85 -2.37
CA THR A 308 -14.48 -30.26 -2.78
C THR A 308 -14.90 -29.47 -4.01
N ARG A 309 -15.46 -30.16 -5.02
CA ARG A 309 -15.98 -29.52 -6.23
C ARG A 309 -17.19 -28.65 -5.88
N VAL A 310 -17.16 -27.40 -6.32
CA VAL A 310 -18.22 -26.40 -6.09
C VAL A 310 -19.12 -26.27 -7.31
N THR A 311 -18.53 -26.08 -8.49
CA THR A 311 -19.30 -25.87 -9.72
C THR A 311 -18.54 -26.34 -10.97
N SER A 312 -19.26 -26.44 -12.09
CA SER A 312 -18.68 -26.61 -13.42
C SER A 312 -18.41 -25.27 -14.06
N LEU A 313 -17.29 -25.16 -14.78
CA LEU A 313 -16.95 -24.03 -15.62
C LEU A 313 -17.34 -24.29 -17.07
N ARG A 314 -17.70 -23.23 -17.77
CA ARG A 314 -17.75 -23.23 -19.23
C ARG A 314 -16.40 -22.72 -19.72
N GLY A 315 -15.64 -23.56 -20.40
CA GLY A 315 -14.28 -23.22 -20.80
C GLY A 315 -13.25 -23.33 -19.67
N ALA A 316 -11.99 -23.24 -20.04
CA ALA A 316 -10.89 -23.45 -19.11
C ALA A 316 -10.66 -22.24 -18.21
N ALA A 317 -10.37 -22.47 -16.93
CA ALA A 317 -10.05 -21.39 -16.01
C ALA A 317 -8.82 -20.60 -16.49
N VAL A 318 -8.96 -19.28 -16.40
CA VAL A 318 -7.96 -18.28 -16.76
C VAL A 318 -7.40 -17.64 -15.49
N ARG A 319 -8.29 -17.19 -14.59
CA ARG A 319 -7.88 -16.49 -13.36
C ARG A 319 -8.87 -16.67 -12.22
N LEU A 320 -8.34 -16.72 -11.01
CA LEU A 320 -9.08 -16.57 -9.76
C LEU A 320 -8.58 -15.32 -9.05
N LEU A 321 -9.51 -14.55 -8.50
CA LEU A 321 -9.20 -13.36 -7.72
C LEU A 321 -10.31 -13.10 -6.70
N SER A 322 -10.01 -12.28 -5.69
CA SER A 322 -11.00 -11.85 -4.70
C SER A 322 -11.08 -10.33 -4.60
N ARG A 323 -12.24 -9.83 -4.19
CA ARG A 323 -12.44 -8.45 -3.77
C ARG A 323 -12.96 -8.46 -2.34
N GLY A 324 -12.06 -8.17 -1.40
CA GLY A 324 -12.34 -8.39 0.01
C GLY A 324 -12.51 -9.88 0.32
N ALA A 325 -13.17 -10.18 1.43
CA ALA A 325 -13.18 -11.55 1.95
C ALA A 325 -14.25 -12.46 1.29
N ASN A 326 -15.31 -11.88 0.73
CA ASN A 326 -16.51 -12.62 0.28
C ASN A 326 -16.66 -12.70 -1.23
N ASP A 327 -16.34 -11.64 -1.96
CA ASP A 327 -16.47 -11.63 -3.42
C ASP A 327 -15.30 -12.41 -4.04
N VAL A 328 -15.59 -13.53 -4.69
CA VAL A 328 -14.60 -14.34 -5.43
C VAL A 328 -15.02 -14.43 -6.89
N PHE A 329 -14.09 -14.19 -7.80
CA PHE A 329 -14.35 -14.22 -9.24
C PHE A 329 -13.53 -15.34 -9.88
N VAL A 330 -14.17 -16.09 -10.77
CA VAL A 330 -13.52 -17.06 -11.66
C VAL A 330 -13.72 -16.60 -13.09
N ALA A 331 -12.63 -16.20 -13.74
CA ALA A 331 -12.61 -15.97 -15.18
C ALA A 331 -12.22 -17.26 -15.90
N SER A 332 -12.94 -17.58 -16.97
CA SER A 332 -12.73 -18.71 -17.85
C SER A 332 -12.69 -18.24 -19.30
N THR A 333 -12.21 -19.08 -20.21
CA THR A 333 -12.18 -18.72 -21.64
C THR A 333 -13.55 -18.43 -22.25
N GLN A 334 -14.66 -18.75 -21.57
CA GLN A 334 -16.03 -18.54 -22.07
C GLN A 334 -16.86 -17.57 -21.20
N GLY A 335 -16.28 -16.93 -20.19
CA GLY A 335 -16.99 -15.98 -19.35
C GLY A 335 -16.49 -15.89 -17.90
N VAL A 336 -17.13 -15.04 -17.11
CA VAL A 336 -16.78 -14.81 -15.70
C VAL A 336 -17.94 -15.18 -14.79
N SER A 337 -17.63 -15.95 -13.74
CA SER A 337 -18.56 -16.29 -12.66
C SER A 337 -18.13 -15.60 -11.37
N LYS A 338 -19.11 -15.20 -10.56
CA LYS A 338 -18.90 -14.54 -9.26
C LYS A 338 -19.54 -15.38 -8.14
N SER A 339 -18.84 -15.44 -7.02
CA SER A 339 -19.32 -15.88 -5.72
C SER A 339 -19.39 -14.68 -4.79
N THR A 340 -20.39 -14.65 -3.91
CA THR A 340 -20.53 -13.67 -2.83
C THR A 340 -20.43 -14.33 -1.44
N ASP A 341 -20.04 -15.60 -1.39
CA ASP A 341 -20.03 -16.47 -0.22
C ASP A 341 -18.67 -17.17 -0.04
N ARG A 342 -17.58 -16.44 -0.31
CA ARG A 342 -16.19 -16.91 -0.16
C ARG A 342 -15.85 -18.11 -1.06
N GLY A 343 -16.48 -18.21 -2.23
CA GLY A 343 -16.29 -19.29 -3.20
C GLY A 343 -17.09 -20.56 -2.91
N ALA A 344 -18.10 -20.51 -2.03
CA ALA A 344 -18.93 -21.68 -1.71
C ALA A 344 -19.99 -21.97 -2.80
N SER A 345 -20.41 -20.96 -3.56
CA SER A 345 -21.26 -21.09 -4.73
C SER A 345 -20.93 -20.01 -5.77
N PHE A 346 -21.17 -20.31 -7.05
CA PHE A 346 -20.86 -19.38 -8.15
C PHE A 346 -22.05 -19.24 -9.09
N ALA A 347 -22.31 -17.99 -9.50
CA ALA A 347 -23.27 -17.64 -10.53
C ALA A 347 -22.58 -16.92 -11.69
N GLY A 348 -23.13 -17.05 -12.91
CA GLY A 348 -22.65 -16.26 -14.05
C GLY A 348 -22.83 -14.77 -13.78
N TRP A 349 -21.80 -13.96 -14.05
CA TRP A 349 -21.77 -12.56 -13.62
C TRP A 349 -21.52 -11.56 -14.72
N ALA A 350 -20.45 -11.68 -15.51
CA ALA A 350 -20.12 -10.71 -16.57
C ALA A 350 -21.12 -10.78 -17.73
N ARG A 351 -22.31 -10.20 -17.53
CA ARG A 351 -23.40 -10.21 -18.50
C ARG A 351 -23.06 -9.26 -19.65
N ASN A 352 -23.63 -9.54 -20.83
CA ASN A 352 -23.47 -8.73 -22.04
C ASN A 352 -22.02 -8.55 -22.52
N LEU A 353 -21.15 -9.53 -22.28
CA LEU A 353 -19.84 -9.56 -22.94
C LEU A 353 -20.04 -9.64 -24.47
N PRO A 354 -19.38 -8.76 -25.25
CA PRO A 354 -19.43 -8.84 -26.70
C PRO A 354 -18.91 -10.21 -27.18
N PRO A 355 -19.55 -10.90 -28.15
CA PRO A 355 -19.13 -12.23 -28.58
C PRO A 355 -17.67 -12.33 -29.03
N GLU A 356 -17.12 -11.26 -29.62
CA GLU A 356 -15.74 -11.10 -30.04
C GLU A 356 -14.71 -11.00 -28.90
N SER A 357 -15.19 -10.83 -27.66
CA SER A 357 -14.34 -10.82 -26.46
C SER A 357 -13.95 -12.24 -25.98
N LEU A 358 -14.46 -13.28 -26.64
CA LEU A 358 -14.10 -14.66 -26.37
C LEU A 358 -13.06 -15.17 -27.41
N PRO A 359 -12.05 -15.95 -26.98
CA PRO A 359 -11.83 -16.40 -25.62
C PRO A 359 -11.19 -15.32 -24.72
N ILE A 360 -11.64 -15.27 -23.46
CA ILE A 360 -10.98 -14.46 -22.42
C ILE A 360 -9.58 -15.03 -22.19
N SER A 361 -8.58 -14.16 -22.16
CA SER A 361 -7.17 -14.52 -21.96
C SER A 361 -6.56 -13.99 -20.66
N ASP A 362 -7.18 -13.00 -20.01
CA ASP A 362 -6.88 -12.60 -18.63
C ASP A 362 -8.04 -11.78 -18.04
N PHE A 363 -8.09 -11.64 -16.72
CA PHE A 363 -9.13 -10.90 -16.01
C PHE A 363 -8.61 -10.32 -14.68
N HIS A 364 -8.91 -9.05 -14.44
CA HIS A 364 -8.43 -8.34 -13.26
C HIS A 364 -9.53 -7.50 -12.60
N VAL A 365 -9.35 -7.25 -11.31
CA VAL A 365 -10.25 -6.42 -10.48
C VAL A 365 -9.42 -5.48 -9.64
N GLN A 366 -9.83 -4.23 -9.59
CA GLN A 366 -9.22 -3.18 -8.79
C GLN A 366 -10.31 -2.26 -8.25
N ALA A 367 -10.45 -2.19 -6.92
CA ALA A 367 -11.55 -1.46 -6.28
C ALA A 367 -12.91 -1.83 -6.89
N ASP A 368 -13.53 -0.92 -7.64
CA ASP A 368 -14.80 -1.13 -8.36
C ASP A 368 -14.64 -1.29 -9.88
N ALA A 369 -13.41 -1.29 -10.39
CA ALA A 369 -13.11 -1.47 -11.80
C ALA A 369 -12.71 -2.91 -12.14
N PHE A 370 -13.10 -3.35 -13.32
CA PHE A 370 -12.85 -4.66 -13.89
C PHE A 370 -12.16 -4.49 -15.24
N LEU A 371 -11.13 -5.29 -15.49
CA LEU A 371 -10.42 -5.34 -16.77
C LEU A 371 -10.43 -6.76 -17.30
N LEU A 372 -10.83 -6.92 -18.54
CA LEU A 372 -10.87 -8.20 -19.24
C LEU A 372 -9.98 -8.09 -20.48
N ARG A 373 -9.10 -9.07 -20.68
CA ARG A 373 -8.25 -9.19 -21.86
C ARG A 373 -8.77 -10.28 -22.78
N HIS A 374 -8.74 -10.01 -24.08
CA HIS A 374 -9.02 -10.98 -25.14
C HIS A 374 -8.04 -10.82 -26.30
N SER A 375 -8.20 -11.61 -27.37
CA SER A 375 -7.24 -11.69 -28.48
C SER A 375 -7.00 -10.38 -29.24
N SER A 376 -7.98 -9.47 -29.23
CA SER A 376 -7.94 -8.22 -30.01
C SER A 376 -8.04 -6.95 -29.16
N GLY A 377 -8.07 -7.06 -27.83
CA GLY A 377 -8.34 -5.88 -27.01
C GLY A 377 -8.41 -6.10 -25.51
N PHE A 378 -8.70 -4.98 -24.84
CA PHE A 378 -9.14 -4.94 -23.46
C PHE A 378 -10.54 -4.36 -23.39
N LEU A 379 -11.36 -4.93 -22.50
CA LEU A 379 -12.64 -4.37 -22.09
C LEU A 379 -12.56 -3.97 -20.63
N ARG A 380 -13.15 -2.82 -20.29
CA ARG A 380 -13.29 -2.37 -18.91
C ARG A 380 -14.74 -2.26 -18.49
N SER A 381 -15.00 -2.39 -17.20
CA SER A 381 -16.30 -2.17 -16.59
C SER A 381 -16.15 -1.62 -15.17
N SER A 382 -17.11 -0.83 -14.69
CA SER A 382 -17.22 -0.44 -13.28
C SER A 382 -18.31 -1.21 -12.53
N THR A 383 -19.11 -2.02 -13.24
CA THR A 383 -20.25 -2.74 -12.66
C THR A 383 -20.21 -4.25 -12.94
N GLY A 384 -19.48 -4.65 -13.97
CA GLY A 384 -19.46 -6.02 -14.50
C GLY A 384 -20.54 -6.35 -15.51
N ASP A 385 -21.53 -5.48 -15.68
CA ASP A 385 -22.66 -5.70 -16.60
C ASP A 385 -22.54 -4.88 -17.90
N ASN A 386 -21.73 -3.81 -17.88
CA ASN A 386 -21.53 -2.90 -19.01
C ASN A 386 -20.04 -2.84 -19.35
N TRP A 387 -19.66 -3.41 -20.50
CA TRP A 387 -18.28 -3.53 -20.94
C TRP A 387 -17.97 -2.54 -22.06
N GLN A 388 -16.91 -1.77 -21.88
CA GLN A 388 -16.46 -0.77 -22.85
C GLN A 388 -15.05 -1.10 -23.35
N PRO A 389 -14.76 -0.90 -24.65
CA PRO A 389 -13.40 -1.01 -25.15
C PRO A 389 -12.47 -0.02 -24.45
N VAL A 390 -11.26 -0.46 -24.15
CA VAL A 390 -10.18 0.41 -23.69
C VAL A 390 -9.44 0.96 -24.90
N ALA A 391 -9.32 2.29 -24.98
CA ALA A 391 -8.50 2.92 -26.01
C ALA A 391 -7.01 2.75 -25.64
N LEU A 392 -6.27 1.99 -26.45
CA LEU A 392 -4.82 1.90 -26.33
C LEU A 392 -4.14 2.99 -27.19
N PRO A 393 -2.94 3.46 -26.82
CA PRO A 393 -2.21 4.43 -27.63
C PRO A 393 -1.88 3.85 -29.01
N THR A 394 -2.44 4.45 -30.07
CA THR A 394 -2.30 3.96 -31.46
C THR A 394 -0.91 4.20 -32.04
N ASP A 395 -0.21 5.23 -31.56
CA ASP A 395 1.13 5.61 -32.02
C ASP A 395 2.25 4.92 -31.22
N SER A 396 1.92 3.80 -30.58
CA SER A 396 2.80 3.07 -29.68
C SER A 396 2.74 1.56 -29.93
N PRO A 397 3.83 0.82 -29.65
CA PRO A 397 3.79 -0.63 -29.52
C PRO A 397 2.67 -1.17 -28.63
N CYS A 398 2.12 -0.36 -27.71
CA CYS A 398 0.97 -0.70 -26.87
C CYS A 398 -0.33 -0.95 -27.64
N GLY A 399 -0.52 -0.35 -28.81
CA GLY A 399 -1.69 -0.57 -29.66
C GLY A 399 -1.60 -1.81 -30.55
N GLN A 400 -0.49 -2.57 -30.49
CA GLN A 400 -0.27 -3.73 -31.35
C GLN A 400 -0.82 -5.02 -30.71
N PHE A 401 -1.51 -5.83 -31.52
CA PHE A 401 -2.13 -7.08 -31.10
C PHE A 401 -1.59 -8.28 -31.89
N PRO A 402 -1.60 -9.49 -31.30
CA PRO A 402 -2.13 -9.84 -29.97
C PRO A 402 -1.22 -9.46 -28.79
N VAL A 403 -1.83 -9.28 -27.61
CA VAL A 403 -1.12 -9.12 -26.33
C VAL A 403 -0.58 -10.49 -25.91
N THR A 404 0.70 -10.58 -25.56
CA THR A 404 1.33 -11.86 -25.18
C THR A 404 1.02 -12.20 -23.73
N HIS A 405 1.31 -11.29 -22.81
CA HIS A 405 1.18 -11.49 -21.37
C HIS A 405 0.64 -10.24 -20.69
N SER A 406 -0.11 -10.43 -19.61
CA SER A 406 -0.60 -9.37 -18.75
C SER A 406 -0.47 -9.82 -17.31
N VAL A 407 -0.13 -8.88 -16.45
CA VAL A 407 -0.11 -9.07 -15.01
C VAL A 407 -0.67 -7.82 -14.37
N VAL A 408 -1.38 -8.04 -13.28
CA VAL A 408 -1.75 -6.97 -12.38
C VAL A 408 -0.81 -6.98 -11.20
N ALA A 409 -0.08 -5.88 -11.06
CA ALA A 409 0.72 -5.55 -9.90
C ALA A 409 -0.19 -4.85 -8.89
N ASP A 410 -0.62 -5.60 -7.86
CA ASP A 410 -1.46 -5.08 -6.78
C ASP A 410 -0.65 -4.18 -5.87
N PHE A 411 -0.56 -2.89 -6.19
CA PHE A 411 -0.19 -1.85 -5.24
C PHE A 411 -1.25 -1.77 -4.13
N ARG A 412 -1.25 -2.72 -3.21
CA ARG A 412 -1.66 -2.42 -1.84
C ARG A 412 -0.46 -1.79 -1.19
N LEU A 413 -0.51 -0.47 -1.03
CA LEU A 413 0.29 0.17 0.00
C LEU A 413 0.03 -0.57 1.31
N PRO A 414 1.04 -1.21 1.91
CA PRO A 414 0.91 -1.68 3.27
C PRO A 414 0.54 -0.45 4.11
N ALA A 415 -0.53 -0.56 4.89
CA ALA A 415 -0.74 0.37 5.97
C ALA A 415 0.52 0.31 6.85
N ALA A 416 1.30 1.39 6.82
CA ALA A 416 2.62 1.52 7.46
C ALA A 416 3.70 0.55 6.94
N VAL A 417 4.41 0.93 5.87
CA VAL A 417 5.76 0.39 5.60
C VAL A 417 6.73 1.02 6.61
N PRO A 418 7.46 0.24 7.42
CA PRO A 418 8.50 0.74 8.30
C PRO A 418 9.61 1.46 7.51
N GLU A 419 10.16 2.51 8.11
CA GLU A 419 11.13 3.46 7.54
C GLU A 419 12.49 2.82 7.17
N THR A 420 12.61 2.03 6.10
CA THR A 420 13.93 1.49 5.70
C THR A 420 14.04 1.05 4.23
N SER A 421 14.68 1.88 3.38
CA SER A 421 15.55 1.58 2.21
C SER A 421 15.53 2.71 1.15
N GLY A 422 16.58 2.88 0.32
CA GLY A 422 16.67 4.00 -0.63
C GLY A 422 17.63 3.88 -1.83
N GLN A 423 17.14 4.27 -3.01
CA GLN A 423 17.86 4.70 -4.23
C GLN A 423 17.22 6.02 -4.70
N CYS A 424 17.92 6.95 -5.36
CA CYS A 424 17.33 8.24 -5.81
C CYS A 424 17.09 8.31 -7.34
N ILE A 425 15.97 8.90 -7.78
CA ILE A 425 15.67 9.21 -9.20
C ILE A 425 15.62 10.72 -9.42
N ARG A 426 16.17 11.23 -10.54
CA ARG A 426 15.92 12.60 -11.04
C ARG A 426 14.57 12.66 -11.75
N GLY A 427 13.59 13.36 -11.16
CA GLY A 427 12.32 13.68 -11.79
C GLY A 427 12.23 15.18 -12.02
N SER A 428 11.92 15.62 -13.25
CA SER A 428 11.51 17.00 -13.48
C SER A 428 10.21 17.23 -12.73
N LEU A 429 10.25 18.07 -11.70
CA LEU A 429 9.10 18.49 -10.93
C LEU A 429 8.24 19.45 -11.78
N SER A 430 7.58 18.95 -12.82
CA SER A 430 6.41 19.64 -13.37
C SER A 430 5.25 19.41 -12.39
N LYS A 431 5.29 20.22 -11.31
CA LYS A 431 4.46 20.22 -10.10
C LYS A 431 4.92 19.24 -9.02
N ALA A 432 6.09 19.50 -8.45
CA ALA A 432 6.21 19.33 -7.00
C ALA A 432 5.04 20.09 -6.39
N LYS A 433 4.25 19.42 -5.56
CA LYS A 433 3.43 20.11 -4.58
C LYS A 433 4.40 21.06 -3.88
N ALA A 434 4.21 22.36 -4.05
CA ALA A 434 4.78 23.31 -3.09
C ALA A 434 4.47 22.74 -1.70
N ALA A 435 5.38 22.88 -0.74
CA ALA A 435 5.07 22.61 0.66
C ALA A 435 3.63 23.09 0.92
N LEU A 436 2.79 22.30 1.60
CA LEU A 436 1.47 22.79 1.98
C LEU A 436 1.74 24.00 2.86
N VAL A 437 1.66 25.18 2.26
CA VAL A 437 1.82 26.46 2.91
C VAL A 437 0.43 27.03 2.93
N SER A 438 -0.17 27.00 4.11
CA SER A 438 -1.39 27.75 4.37
C SER A 438 -1.10 29.24 4.26
N LYS A 439 -2.04 29.99 3.70
CA LYS A 439 -2.00 31.46 3.76
C LYS A 439 -2.53 31.94 5.11
N PRO A 440 -2.30 33.22 5.47
CA PRO A 440 -3.04 33.82 6.58
C PRO A 440 -4.55 33.58 6.41
N GLY A 441 -5.21 33.14 7.48
CA GLY A 441 -6.62 32.72 7.47
C GLY A 441 -6.84 31.25 7.15
N GLU A 442 -5.79 30.48 6.84
CA GLU A 442 -5.85 29.04 6.62
C GLU A 442 -5.01 28.30 7.67
N MET A 443 -5.31 27.02 7.89
CA MET A 443 -4.55 26.12 8.75
C MET A 443 -4.41 24.75 8.08
N ILE A 444 -3.41 23.97 8.51
CA ILE A 444 -3.24 22.59 8.01
C ILE A 444 -3.85 21.64 9.03
N LEU A 445 -4.81 20.82 8.61
CA LEU A 445 -5.43 19.80 9.45
C LEU A 445 -5.39 18.48 8.70
N ASN A 446 -4.70 17.48 9.26
CA ASN A 446 -4.53 16.16 8.65
C ASN A 446 -4.01 16.21 7.20
N GLY A 447 -3.05 17.10 6.90
CA GLY A 447 -2.43 17.22 5.57
C GLY A 447 -3.28 17.93 4.51
N VAL A 448 -4.32 18.67 4.92
CA VAL A 448 -5.18 19.46 4.03
C VAL A 448 -5.21 20.91 4.49
N VAL A 449 -5.09 21.86 3.56
CA VAL A 449 -5.33 23.29 3.83
C VAL A 449 -6.83 23.50 4.02
N VAL A 450 -7.22 23.89 5.22
CA VAL A 450 -8.59 24.23 5.58
C VAL A 450 -8.65 25.67 6.09
N PRO A 451 -9.79 26.37 6.01
CA PRO A 451 -9.94 27.66 6.68
C PRO A 451 -9.60 27.54 8.17
N CYS A 452 -9.00 28.60 8.74
CA CYS A 452 -8.72 28.67 10.17
C CYS A 452 -10.00 28.42 10.96
N ARG A 453 -9.96 27.52 11.94
CA ARG A 453 -11.14 27.11 12.71
C ARG A 453 -11.80 28.29 13.43
N GLU A 454 -13.12 28.24 13.53
CA GLU A 454 -13.91 29.21 14.30
C GLU A 454 -13.39 29.32 15.75
N GLY A 455 -13.45 30.53 16.31
CA GLY A 455 -12.88 30.87 17.62
C GLY A 455 -11.35 31.07 17.63
N PHE A 456 -10.66 30.85 16.51
CA PHE A 456 -9.22 31.04 16.38
C PHE A 456 -8.89 31.88 15.14
N PHE A 457 -7.70 32.48 15.13
CA PHE A 457 -7.16 33.19 13.97
C PHE A 457 -5.75 32.71 13.63
N CYS A 458 -5.40 32.83 12.35
CA CYS A 458 -4.17 32.31 11.77
C CYS A 458 -3.45 33.47 11.06
N PRO A 459 -2.56 34.21 11.76
CA PRO A 459 -2.00 35.47 11.27
C PRO A 459 -0.83 35.31 10.29
N GLU A 460 -0.21 34.13 10.28
CA GLU A 460 1.02 33.85 9.54
C GLU A 460 0.80 32.70 8.55
N THR A 461 1.63 32.67 7.51
CA THR A 461 1.74 31.50 6.65
C THR A 461 2.36 30.35 7.44
N CYS A 462 1.67 29.21 7.51
CA CYS A 462 2.12 28.07 8.29
C CYS A 462 2.36 26.85 7.38
N ASP A 463 3.37 26.05 7.74
CA ASP A 463 3.60 24.71 7.20
C ASP A 463 3.32 23.64 8.27
N GLU A 464 3.53 22.36 7.92
CA GLU A 464 3.27 21.22 8.83
C GLU A 464 4.17 21.19 10.09
N THR A 465 5.22 22.02 10.14
CA THR A 465 6.17 22.10 11.26
C THR A 465 6.03 23.38 12.08
N ASN A 466 5.40 24.41 11.54
CA ASN A 466 5.25 25.72 12.16
C ASN A 466 3.83 26.26 12.01
N GLN A 467 2.89 25.65 12.73
CA GLN A 467 1.47 26.02 12.72
C GLN A 467 1.11 26.92 13.92
N VAL A 468 0.90 28.21 13.62
CA VAL A 468 0.53 29.23 14.60
C VAL A 468 -0.97 29.48 14.55
N VAL A 469 -1.71 28.83 15.44
CA VAL A 469 -3.17 28.98 15.60
C VAL A 469 -3.43 29.62 16.96
N LEU A 470 -3.96 30.84 16.96
CA LEU A 470 -4.12 31.65 18.17
C LEU A 470 -5.60 31.84 18.52
N PRO A 471 -5.96 31.78 19.82
CA PRO A 471 -7.34 31.97 20.23
C PRO A 471 -7.76 33.43 20.02
N CYS A 472 -9.03 33.64 19.71
CA CYS A 472 -9.54 34.99 19.58
C CYS A 472 -9.60 35.70 20.95
N PRO A 473 -9.08 36.94 21.06
CA PRO A 473 -9.00 37.62 22.34
C PRO A 473 -10.36 37.78 23.01
N ALA A 474 -10.37 37.71 24.34
CA ALA A 474 -11.58 37.97 25.12
C ALA A 474 -12.17 39.36 24.78
N GLY A 475 -13.50 39.44 24.67
CA GLY A 475 -14.22 40.62 24.18
C GLY A 475 -14.35 40.70 22.66
N THR A 476 -13.83 39.72 21.92
CA THR A 476 -14.00 39.56 20.46
C THR A 476 -14.48 38.15 20.13
N TRP A 477 -14.89 37.93 18.88
CA TRP A 477 -15.28 36.61 18.36
C TRP A 477 -14.71 36.39 16.96
N CYS A 478 -14.62 35.14 16.52
CA CYS A 478 -14.06 34.79 15.22
C CYS A 478 -14.90 33.77 14.47
N GLU A 479 -15.31 34.14 13.27
CA GLU A 479 -15.78 33.21 12.27
C GLU A 479 -14.62 32.40 11.64
N SER A 480 -14.97 31.47 10.76
CA SER A 480 -14.00 30.64 10.06
C SER A 480 -13.15 31.48 9.09
N GLY A 481 -11.83 31.25 9.08
CA GLY A 481 -10.93 31.84 8.10
C GLY A 481 -10.28 33.18 8.48
N VAL A 482 -10.28 33.56 9.75
CA VAL A 482 -9.73 34.86 10.19
C VAL A 482 -8.20 34.89 10.08
N ASP A 483 -7.68 35.86 9.32
CA ASP A 483 -6.28 35.97 8.89
C ASP A 483 -5.42 36.93 9.71
N ARG A 484 -5.98 37.53 10.75
CA ARG A 484 -5.32 38.51 11.60
C ARG A 484 -6.00 38.60 12.95
N GLN A 485 -5.29 39.09 13.95
CA GLN A 485 -5.86 39.24 15.28
C GLN A 485 -7.13 40.11 15.22
N PRO A 486 -8.28 39.60 15.69
CA PRO A 486 -9.51 40.36 15.78
C PRO A 486 -9.34 41.55 16.70
N SER A 487 -9.98 42.66 16.34
CA SER A 487 -9.98 43.87 17.15
C SER A 487 -11.39 44.24 17.55
N LEU A 488 -11.49 45.09 18.57
CA LEU A 488 -12.74 45.69 19.02
C LEU A 488 -13.47 46.48 17.92
N GLY A 489 -12.81 46.80 16.80
CA GLY A 489 -13.45 47.47 15.66
C GLY A 489 -13.91 46.53 14.55
N SER A 490 -13.31 45.34 14.40
CA SER A 490 -13.61 44.41 13.31
C SER A 490 -14.56 43.29 13.72
N HIS A 491 -14.33 42.69 14.88
CA HIS A 491 -15.17 41.61 15.41
C HIS A 491 -15.51 41.87 16.88
N PRO A 492 -16.14 43.01 17.19
CA PRO A 492 -16.54 43.32 18.56
C PRO A 492 -17.51 42.28 19.08
N CYS A 493 -17.39 41.90 20.35
CA CYS A 493 -18.51 41.26 21.03
C CYS A 493 -19.70 42.23 21.07
N PRO A 494 -20.84 41.90 20.43
CA PRO A 494 -21.96 42.81 20.29
C PRO A 494 -22.72 42.98 21.61
N ARG A 495 -23.52 44.05 21.69
CA ARG A 495 -24.47 44.24 22.80
C ARG A 495 -25.41 43.04 22.92
N GLY A 496 -25.86 42.79 24.15
CA GLY A 496 -26.65 41.62 24.51
C GLY A 496 -25.86 40.32 24.58
N HIS A 497 -24.55 40.34 24.36
CA HIS A 497 -23.69 39.15 24.37
C HIS A 497 -22.44 39.36 25.21
N TYR A 498 -21.76 38.27 25.55
CA TYR A 498 -20.40 38.26 26.08
C TYR A 498 -19.56 37.23 25.31
N CYS A 499 -18.24 37.46 25.22
CA CYS A 499 -17.35 36.67 24.38
C CYS A 499 -16.05 36.37 25.16
N PRO A 500 -15.97 35.21 25.84
CA PRO A 500 -14.73 34.72 26.43
C PRO A 500 -13.62 34.53 25.38
N GLU A 501 -12.39 34.24 25.82
CA GLU A 501 -11.33 33.85 24.89
C GLU A 501 -11.73 32.63 24.05
N ALA A 502 -11.32 32.63 22.77
CA ALA A 502 -11.63 31.61 21.78
C ALA A 502 -13.13 31.47 21.42
N THR A 503 -13.91 32.55 21.49
CA THR A 503 -15.33 32.56 21.12
C THR A 503 -15.51 32.45 19.59
N ASP A 504 -16.22 31.41 19.14
CA ASP A 504 -16.62 31.17 17.75
C ASP A 504 -17.87 31.96 17.34
N ALA A 505 -18.82 32.11 18.27
CA ALA A 505 -20.01 32.94 18.10
C ALA A 505 -20.37 33.64 19.41
N PRO A 506 -20.75 34.94 19.39
CA PRO A 506 -21.09 35.67 20.60
C PRO A 506 -22.11 34.95 21.48
N VAL A 507 -21.84 34.88 22.78
CA VAL A 507 -22.71 34.17 23.73
C VAL A 507 -23.81 35.10 24.21
N LYS A 508 -25.06 34.74 23.91
CA LYS A 508 -26.25 35.53 24.29
C LYS A 508 -26.41 35.61 25.80
N CYS A 509 -26.67 36.80 26.33
CA CYS A 509 -27.13 36.95 27.70
C CYS A 509 -28.46 36.18 27.92
N PRO A 510 -28.62 35.50 29.07
CA PRO A 510 -29.84 34.78 29.39
C PRO A 510 -31.04 35.73 29.53
N ALA A 511 -32.25 35.19 29.36
CA ALA A 511 -33.49 35.93 29.61
C ALA A 511 -33.50 36.49 31.05
N GLY A 512 -34.10 37.67 31.23
CA GLY A 512 -34.04 38.45 32.47
C GLY A 512 -32.77 39.29 32.64
N THR A 513 -31.77 39.14 31.76
CA THR A 513 -30.55 39.95 31.78
C THR A 513 -30.29 40.63 30.43
N TYR A 514 -29.51 41.71 30.45
CA TYR A 514 -29.09 42.45 29.26
C TYR A 514 -27.64 42.87 29.37
N ASN A 515 -27.01 43.09 28.21
CA ASN A 515 -25.72 43.76 28.14
C ASN A 515 -25.82 44.96 27.19
N HIS A 516 -25.53 46.16 27.69
CA HIS A 516 -25.56 47.40 26.92
C HIS A 516 -24.17 47.82 26.41
N GLU A 517 -23.11 47.16 26.86
CA GLU A 517 -21.74 47.45 26.49
C GLU A 517 -21.24 46.53 25.38
N LEU A 518 -20.35 47.04 24.52
CA LEU A 518 -19.60 46.22 23.57
C LEU A 518 -18.38 45.62 24.27
N HIS A 519 -17.76 44.62 23.63
CA HIS A 519 -16.44 44.08 23.99
C HIS A 519 -16.38 43.32 25.32
N GLN A 520 -17.53 42.90 25.84
CA GLN A 520 -17.60 42.23 27.12
C GLN A 520 -17.11 40.79 27.02
N ALA A 521 -16.22 40.41 27.94
CA ALA A 521 -15.55 39.11 27.93
C ALA A 521 -16.25 38.05 28.79
N THR A 522 -16.99 38.47 29.82
CA THR A 522 -17.49 37.57 30.86
C THR A 522 -19.01 37.66 31.01
N ALA A 523 -19.60 36.59 31.53
CA ALA A 523 -21.04 36.53 31.78
C ALA A 523 -21.52 37.58 32.79
N ASP A 524 -20.63 38.11 33.64
CA ASP A 524 -20.94 39.18 34.61
C ASP A 524 -21.37 40.49 33.94
N ALA A 525 -21.09 40.65 32.64
CA ALA A 525 -21.59 41.76 31.86
C ALA A 525 -23.10 41.71 31.59
N CYS A 526 -23.71 40.52 31.72
CA CYS A 526 -25.15 40.35 31.62
C CYS A 526 -25.81 40.80 32.92
N ARG A 527 -26.19 42.08 32.97
CA ARG A 527 -26.83 42.69 34.13
C ARG A 527 -28.32 42.34 34.17
N PRO A 528 -28.91 42.12 35.34
CA PRO A 528 -30.35 41.91 35.46
C PRO A 528 -31.12 43.13 34.94
N ALA A 529 -32.27 42.88 34.31
CA ALA A 529 -33.16 43.95 33.85
C ALA A 529 -33.62 44.80 35.05
N PRO A 530 -33.58 46.14 34.99
CA PRO A 530 -34.07 46.97 36.09
C PRO A 530 -35.54 46.71 36.38
N ALA A 531 -35.96 46.93 37.62
CA ALA A 531 -37.36 46.79 38.02
C ALA A 531 -38.28 47.59 37.09
N GLY A 532 -39.36 46.94 36.64
CA GLY A 532 -40.31 47.50 35.70
C GLY A 532 -39.99 47.26 34.21
N TYR A 533 -39.01 46.42 33.90
CA TYR A 533 -38.73 45.91 32.56
C TYR A 533 -38.78 44.37 32.58
N SER A 534 -39.08 43.76 31.44
CA SER A 534 -39.10 42.30 31.28
C SER A 534 -38.31 41.90 30.04
N ILE A 535 -37.47 40.88 30.14
CA ILE A 535 -36.68 40.36 29.02
C ILE A 535 -36.99 38.88 28.84
N ASP A 536 -37.92 38.57 27.94
CA ASP A 536 -38.39 37.21 27.63
C ASP A 536 -37.51 36.47 26.61
N THR A 537 -36.55 37.15 26.01
CA THR A 537 -35.66 36.64 24.97
C THR A 537 -34.20 36.64 25.41
N LYS A 538 -33.40 35.71 24.87
CA LYS A 538 -31.95 35.72 25.05
C LYS A 538 -31.29 36.73 24.13
N GLY A 539 -30.20 37.35 24.58
CA GLY A 539 -29.40 38.26 23.75
C GLY A 539 -29.90 39.70 23.75
N ALA A 540 -30.63 40.12 24.79
CA ALA A 540 -31.25 41.44 24.83
C ALA A 540 -30.23 42.58 25.01
N ALA A 541 -30.44 43.64 24.25
CA ALA A 541 -29.75 44.91 24.34
C ALA A 541 -30.78 46.04 24.47
N GLU A 542 -30.36 47.24 24.84
CA GLU A 542 -31.25 48.40 24.88
C GLU A 542 -31.77 48.76 23.48
N PRO A 543 -33.02 49.25 23.36
CA PRO A 543 -33.97 49.55 24.45
C PRO A 543 -34.67 48.31 25.01
N LEU A 544 -34.88 48.28 26.34
CA LEU A 544 -35.54 47.17 27.02
C LEU A 544 -37.06 47.23 26.89
N GLN A 545 -37.70 46.06 26.87
CA GLN A 545 -39.16 45.95 26.87
C GLN A 545 -39.72 46.36 28.23
N LEU A 546 -40.62 47.34 28.19
CA LEU A 546 -41.36 47.80 29.37
C LEU A 546 -42.22 46.65 29.91
N CYS A 547 -42.32 46.53 31.24
CA CYS A 547 -43.20 45.54 31.86
C CYS A 547 -44.62 45.62 31.24
N PRO A 548 -45.18 44.50 30.76
CA PRO A 548 -46.48 44.49 30.10
C PRO A 548 -47.57 45.12 30.99
N ALA A 549 -48.50 45.85 30.37
CA ALA A 549 -49.58 46.51 31.09
C ALA A 549 -50.36 45.51 31.96
N GLY A 550 -50.60 45.87 33.22
CA GLY A 550 -51.25 45.00 34.20
C GLY A 550 -50.34 43.97 34.89
N ASN A 551 -49.02 44.01 34.67
CA ASN A 551 -48.04 43.16 35.35
C ASN A 551 -47.04 43.97 36.18
N PHE A 552 -46.49 43.33 37.21
CA PHE A 552 -45.39 43.78 38.05
C PHE A 552 -44.14 42.97 37.74
N CYS A 553 -43.06 43.65 37.38
CA CYS A 553 -41.77 43.05 37.01
C CYS A 553 -40.69 43.49 38.00
N PRO A 554 -40.29 42.63 38.96
CA PRO A 554 -39.07 42.83 39.76
C PRO A 554 -37.80 42.88 38.89
N GLU A 555 -36.67 43.25 39.49
CA GLU A 555 -35.36 43.16 38.84
C GLU A 555 -35.10 41.72 38.33
N GLY A 556 -34.63 41.58 37.10
CA GLY A 556 -34.31 40.28 36.50
C GLY A 556 -35.49 39.50 35.89
N THR A 557 -36.66 40.13 35.72
CA THR A 557 -37.87 39.44 35.19
C THR A 557 -37.66 38.89 33.77
N SER A 558 -37.87 37.58 33.59
CA SER A 558 -37.57 36.85 32.34
C SER A 558 -38.79 36.27 31.61
N ASP A 559 -40.01 36.50 32.10
CA ASP A 559 -41.23 35.81 31.66
C ASP A 559 -42.47 36.73 31.56
N GLY A 560 -42.27 38.04 31.47
CA GLY A 560 -43.37 39.02 31.37
C GLY A 560 -43.96 39.48 32.70
N GLY A 561 -43.48 38.95 33.83
CA GLY A 561 -43.82 39.43 35.18
C GLY A 561 -45.10 38.83 35.75
N THR A 562 -45.48 39.29 36.94
CA THR A 562 -46.65 38.78 37.68
C THR A 562 -47.84 39.72 37.51
N VAL A 563 -49.02 39.18 37.21
CA VAL A 563 -50.26 39.97 37.08
C VAL A 563 -50.55 40.73 38.37
N CYS A 564 -50.80 42.04 38.24
CA CYS A 564 -51.14 42.91 39.37
C CYS A 564 -52.50 42.51 39.97
N PRO A 565 -52.67 42.57 41.31
CA PRO A 565 -53.96 42.39 41.95
C PRO A 565 -55.04 43.34 41.40
N PRO A 566 -56.32 42.92 41.35
CA PRO A 566 -57.41 43.76 40.87
C PRO A 566 -57.45 45.13 41.57
N GLY A 567 -57.50 46.21 40.78
CA GLY A 567 -57.53 47.60 41.29
C GLY A 567 -56.16 48.26 41.51
N THR A 568 -55.05 47.59 41.16
CA THR A 568 -53.71 48.17 41.17
C THR A 568 -53.18 48.33 39.75
N SER A 569 -52.44 49.42 39.49
CA SER A 569 -51.72 49.66 38.23
C SER A 569 -50.28 50.02 38.53
N ARG A 570 -49.38 49.77 37.56
CA ARG A 570 -48.00 50.21 37.65
C ARG A 570 -47.90 51.73 37.70
#